data_AF-A0A1F8V5E4-F1
#
_entry.id   AF-A0A1F8V5E4-F1
#
_cell.length_a   1.000
_cell.length_b   1.000
_cell.length_c   1.000
_cell.angle_alpha   90.00
_cell.angle_beta   90.00
_cell.angle_gamma   90.00
#
_symmetry.space_group_name_H-M   'P 1'
#
loop_
_entity.id
_entity.type
_entity.pdbx_description
1 polymer ?
#
loop_
_entity_poly.entity_id
_entity_poly.type
_entity_poly.pdbx_seq_one_letter_code
_entity_poly.pdbx_strand_id
1 'polypeptide(L)'
;MYKQSKWAKEIIDKQDKDGLWGYFHTLSEPNKYPITTEQALRRLCILGYTIDDEPIEKTVLYMNDCLLGKKQMPDRREKTHNWDIFTELMLSTWIRKFTKDNTQANKIADKWAKVISASFLDGKYNHQKYINTYELNFGIKPYGGRLIDFVSFYQVSLIADCFIEKTESMLFDYILNHNNGIYYIYDHPIGEAQISVLPESFNSKKASKYIGAIEVLASYRRNIYKLQFVIDWLENNKNENGEWDMGSSVKDFIYFPLSDGWNKESREIDCTYRINVLLNSIRNT
;
A
#
# COMPACT_ATOMS: atom_id res chain seq x y z
N MET A 1 11.65 -8.34 13.12
CA MET A 1 12.73 -9.34 13.27
C MET A 1 13.52 -9.60 11.98
N TYR A 2 13.23 -8.96 10.84
CA TYR A 2 13.87 -9.29 9.55
C TYR A 2 14.81 -8.22 8.99
N LYS A 3 15.09 -7.17 9.77
CA LYS A 3 16.01 -6.09 9.38
C LYS A 3 17.42 -6.59 9.04
N GLN A 4 17.85 -7.70 9.64
CA GLN A 4 19.18 -8.29 9.45
C GLN A 4 19.25 -9.39 8.38
N SER A 5 18.13 -9.67 7.70
CA SER A 5 18.08 -10.65 6.60
C SER A 5 19.00 -10.24 5.45
N LYS A 6 19.42 -11.22 4.65
CA LYS A 6 20.16 -10.94 3.41
C LYS A 6 19.40 -10.02 2.47
N TRP A 7 18.07 -10.11 2.45
CA TRP A 7 17.21 -9.29 1.61
C TRP A 7 17.28 -7.80 1.99
N ALA A 8 17.33 -7.50 3.29
CA ALA A 8 17.49 -6.13 3.75
C ALA A 8 18.87 -5.57 3.40
N LYS A 9 19.93 -6.36 3.65
CA LYS A 9 21.32 -5.98 3.36
C LYS A 9 21.52 -5.70 1.88
N GLU A 10 21.06 -6.60 1.00
CA GLU A 10 21.16 -6.44 -0.45
C GLU A 10 20.50 -5.16 -0.98
N ILE A 11 19.40 -4.72 -0.36
CA ILE A 11 18.73 -3.45 -0.71
C ILE A 11 19.56 -2.28 -0.17
N ILE A 12 19.91 -2.28 1.11
CA ILE A 12 20.62 -1.16 1.76
C ILE A 12 21.96 -0.88 1.09
N ASP A 13 22.72 -1.92 0.75
CA ASP A 13 24.03 -1.80 0.10
C ASP A 13 23.96 -1.12 -1.28
N LYS A 14 22.75 -0.97 -1.85
CA LYS A 14 22.50 -0.34 -3.14
C LYS A 14 21.94 1.08 -3.03
N GLN A 15 21.70 1.58 -1.82
CA GLN A 15 21.22 2.95 -1.64
C GLN A 15 22.31 3.93 -2.04
N ASP A 16 21.96 4.91 -2.87
CA ASP A 16 22.89 5.97 -3.25
C ASP A 16 23.08 7.02 -2.14
N LYS A 17 24.00 7.96 -2.37
CA LYS A 17 24.31 9.05 -1.44
C LYS A 17 23.13 9.99 -1.15
N ASP A 18 22.15 10.03 -2.04
CA ASP A 18 20.96 10.87 -1.95
C ASP A 18 19.80 10.15 -1.25
N GLY A 19 19.96 8.86 -0.94
CA GLY A 19 18.96 8.04 -0.26
C GLY A 19 18.01 7.30 -1.20
N LEU A 20 18.34 7.16 -2.48
CA LEU A 20 17.51 6.49 -3.48
C LEU A 20 18.12 5.17 -3.96
N TRP A 21 17.33 4.39 -4.71
CA TRP A 21 17.78 3.14 -5.35
C TRP A 21 17.77 3.20 -6.89
N GLY A 22 17.71 4.40 -7.46
CA GLY A 22 17.58 4.64 -8.90
C GLY A 22 16.26 5.33 -9.23
N TYR A 23 15.59 4.91 -10.31
CA TYR A 23 14.24 5.41 -10.62
C TYR A 23 13.30 5.19 -9.44
N PHE A 24 12.33 6.08 -9.28
CA PHE A 24 11.39 6.03 -8.19
C PHE A 24 10.30 4.99 -8.44
N HIS A 25 9.64 5.06 -9.60
CA HIS A 25 8.42 4.29 -9.85
C HIS A 25 8.60 3.21 -10.92
N THR A 26 8.59 1.96 -10.47
CA THR A 26 8.03 0.81 -11.19
C THR A 26 7.81 -0.29 -10.18
N LEU A 27 6.71 -1.02 -10.33
CA LEU A 27 6.40 -2.20 -9.50
C LEU A 27 6.62 -3.52 -10.25
N SER A 28 7.01 -3.45 -11.52
CA SER A 28 7.29 -4.62 -12.34
C SER A 28 8.61 -5.28 -11.95
N GLU A 29 8.64 -6.62 -12.00
CA GLU A 29 9.86 -7.42 -11.86
C GLU A 29 10.72 -7.10 -10.62
N PRO A 30 10.16 -7.18 -9.40
CA PRO A 30 10.84 -6.79 -8.15
C PRO A 30 12.09 -7.62 -7.81
N ASN A 31 12.34 -8.69 -8.55
CA ASN A 31 13.53 -9.53 -8.45
C ASN A 31 14.66 -9.14 -9.40
N LYS A 32 14.46 -8.14 -10.28
CA LYS A 32 15.46 -7.67 -11.23
C LYS A 32 16.10 -6.37 -10.78
N TYR A 33 17.39 -6.25 -11.08
CA TYR A 33 18.14 -5.01 -10.93
C TYR A 33 18.05 -4.16 -12.21
N PRO A 34 17.97 -2.82 -12.11
CA PRO A 34 17.91 -2.02 -10.88
C PRO A 34 16.54 -2.12 -10.19
N ILE A 35 16.55 -2.30 -8.85
CA ILE A 35 15.36 -2.15 -8.02
C ILE A 35 15.00 -0.67 -7.96
N THR A 36 13.72 -0.31 -7.95
CA THR A 36 13.31 1.08 -7.78
C THR A 36 13.29 1.51 -6.32
N THR A 37 13.30 2.83 -6.10
CA THR A 37 13.11 3.40 -4.77
C THR A 37 11.79 2.93 -4.15
N GLU A 38 10.70 2.86 -4.92
CA GLU A 38 9.43 2.37 -4.41
C GLU A 38 9.46 0.89 -4.03
N GLN A 39 10.06 0.03 -4.86
CA GLN A 39 10.23 -1.39 -4.54
C GLN A 39 11.07 -1.57 -3.26
N ALA A 40 12.15 -0.81 -3.12
CA ALA A 40 12.99 -0.80 -1.93
C ALA A 40 12.21 -0.37 -0.68
N LEU A 41 11.48 0.76 -0.74
CA LEU A 41 10.65 1.25 0.37
C LEU A 41 9.58 0.23 0.78
N ARG A 42 8.87 -0.36 -0.19
CA ARG A 42 7.85 -1.38 0.06
C ARG A 42 8.46 -2.59 0.77
N ARG A 43 9.60 -3.05 0.27
CA ARG A 43 10.28 -4.23 0.78
C ARG A 43 10.88 -4.00 2.17
N LEU A 44 11.53 -2.87 2.40
CA LEU A 44 12.08 -2.49 3.71
C LEU A 44 10.96 -2.34 4.75
N CYS A 45 9.84 -1.69 4.40
CA CYS A 45 8.67 -1.60 5.27
C CYS A 45 8.18 -3.00 5.72
N ILE A 46 8.08 -3.96 4.80
CA ILE A 46 7.67 -5.35 5.09
C ILE A 46 8.68 -6.07 5.98
N LEU A 47 9.98 -5.82 5.78
CA LEU A 47 11.06 -6.37 6.62
C LEU A 47 11.14 -5.72 8.01
N GLY A 48 10.31 -4.71 8.26
CA GLY A 48 10.12 -4.05 9.54
C GLY A 48 10.92 -2.76 9.73
N TYR A 49 11.44 -2.16 8.65
CA TYR A 49 12.06 -0.84 8.69
C TYR A 49 11.02 0.26 8.94
N THR A 50 11.46 1.28 9.68
CA THR A 50 10.68 2.38 10.24
C THR A 50 11.38 3.71 9.96
N ILE A 51 10.74 4.83 10.27
CA ILE A 51 11.36 6.16 10.11
C ILE A 51 12.66 6.33 10.91
N ASP A 52 12.81 5.60 12.02
CA ASP A 52 14.02 5.65 12.86
C ASP A 52 15.25 4.94 12.26
N ASP A 53 15.07 4.25 11.12
CA ASP A 53 16.19 3.63 10.42
C ASP A 53 16.75 4.59 9.37
N GLU A 54 18.06 4.87 9.45
CA GLU A 54 18.77 5.81 8.58
C GLU A 54 18.45 5.67 7.08
N PRO A 55 18.37 4.46 6.48
CA PRO A 55 18.02 4.34 5.06
C PRO A 55 16.64 4.90 4.73
N ILE A 56 15.65 4.72 5.62
CA ILE A 56 14.29 5.23 5.43
C ILE A 56 14.25 6.74 5.65
N GLU A 57 14.90 7.23 6.70
CA GLU A 57 14.99 8.66 7.00
C GLU A 57 15.52 9.45 5.80
N LYS A 58 16.65 9.00 5.21
CA LYS A 58 17.24 9.64 4.02
C LYS A 58 16.26 9.70 2.85
N THR A 59 15.59 8.61 2.52
CA THR A 59 14.62 8.59 1.42
C THR A 59 13.44 9.50 1.71
N VAL A 60 12.91 9.50 2.95
CA VAL A 60 11.79 10.37 3.35
C VAL A 60 12.18 11.85 3.25
N LEU A 61 13.38 12.22 3.66
CA LEU A 61 13.92 13.58 3.48
C LEU A 61 14.00 13.95 2.00
N TYR A 62 14.52 13.06 1.14
CA TYR A 62 14.56 13.29 -0.30
C TYR A 62 13.17 13.52 -0.89
N MET A 63 12.21 12.65 -0.57
CA MET A 63 10.82 12.76 -1.05
C MET A 63 10.18 14.09 -0.60
N ASN A 64 10.44 14.52 0.64
CA ASN A 64 9.97 15.80 1.13
C ASN A 64 10.61 17.00 0.39
N ASP A 65 11.91 16.93 0.11
CA ASP A 65 12.58 17.95 -0.69
C ASP A 65 12.04 18.02 -2.13
N CYS A 66 11.59 16.90 -2.70
CA CYS A 66 10.83 16.90 -3.94
C CYS A 66 9.47 17.61 -3.82
N LEU A 67 8.71 17.35 -2.76
CA LEU A 67 7.44 18.06 -2.50
C LEU A 67 7.63 19.56 -2.28
N LEU A 68 8.80 19.97 -1.78
CA LEU A 68 9.18 21.38 -1.62
C LEU A 68 9.75 22.01 -2.90
N GLY A 69 9.94 21.24 -3.98
CA GLY A 69 10.55 21.70 -5.22
C GLY A 69 12.07 21.94 -5.14
N LYS A 70 12.73 21.49 -4.07
CA LYS A 70 14.18 21.61 -3.88
C LYS A 70 14.97 20.55 -4.66
N LYS A 71 14.38 19.37 -4.82
CA LYS A 71 14.91 18.27 -5.63
C LYS A 71 13.89 17.84 -6.69
N GLN A 72 14.35 17.15 -7.72
CA GLN A 72 13.49 16.55 -8.74
C GLN A 72 13.48 15.03 -8.62
N MET A 73 12.42 14.40 -9.11
CA MET A 73 12.39 12.96 -9.28
C MET A 73 13.35 12.53 -10.39
N PRO A 74 14.05 11.39 -10.23
CA PRO A 74 14.94 10.87 -11.26
C PRO A 74 14.17 10.30 -12.46
N ASP A 75 12.88 10.03 -12.29
CA ASP A 75 12.01 9.45 -13.33
C ASP A 75 11.73 10.44 -14.44
N ARG A 76 11.64 9.90 -15.66
CA ARG A 76 11.23 10.68 -16.83
C ARG A 76 9.76 11.05 -16.69
N ARG A 77 9.48 12.34 -16.81
CA ARG A 77 8.12 12.88 -16.85
C ARG A 77 7.28 12.23 -17.96
N GLU A 78 6.30 11.43 -17.57
CA GLU A 78 5.32 10.84 -18.49
C GLU A 78 4.29 11.88 -18.95
N LYS A 79 3.86 11.77 -20.22
CA LYS A 79 2.87 12.68 -20.82
C LYS A 79 1.41 12.21 -20.65
N THR A 80 1.21 10.96 -20.22
CA THR A 80 -0.08 10.25 -20.26
C THR A 80 -0.94 10.40 -19.01
N HIS A 81 -0.40 10.98 -17.94
CA HIS A 81 -1.10 11.26 -16.69
C HIS A 81 -0.72 12.67 -16.23
N ASN A 82 -1.49 13.27 -15.30
CA ASN A 82 -0.98 14.46 -14.62
C ASN A 82 0.18 14.06 -13.71
N TRP A 83 1.39 14.12 -14.27
CA TRP A 83 2.63 13.70 -13.65
C TRP A 83 2.86 14.36 -12.29
N ASP A 84 2.59 15.66 -12.17
CA ASP A 84 2.89 16.40 -10.95
C ASP A 84 1.96 15.96 -9.82
N ILE A 85 0.65 15.85 -10.08
CA ILE A 85 -0.33 15.36 -9.09
C ILE A 85 -0.04 13.91 -8.70
N PHE A 86 0.27 13.06 -9.68
CA PHE A 86 0.57 11.66 -9.41
C PHE A 86 1.86 11.50 -8.58
N THR A 87 2.89 12.29 -8.89
CA THR A 87 4.14 12.32 -8.12
C THR A 87 3.89 12.79 -6.69
N GLU A 88 3.17 13.90 -6.50
CA GLU A 88 2.81 14.40 -5.18
C GLU A 88 2.05 13.34 -4.35
N LEU A 89 1.08 12.67 -4.98
CA LEU A 89 0.30 11.58 -4.37
C LEU A 89 1.21 10.42 -3.93
N MET A 90 2.06 9.92 -4.82
CA MET A 90 2.94 8.78 -4.55
C MET A 90 3.94 9.09 -3.45
N LEU A 91 4.64 10.22 -3.53
CA LEU A 91 5.62 10.66 -2.54
C LEU A 91 4.97 10.86 -1.17
N SER A 92 3.82 11.55 -1.13
CA SER A 92 3.09 11.78 0.12
C SER A 92 2.60 10.49 0.74
N THR A 93 2.20 9.51 -0.07
CA THR A 93 1.79 8.18 0.42
C THR A 93 2.95 7.52 1.15
N TRP A 94 4.12 7.42 0.50
CA TRP A 94 5.27 6.76 1.09
C TRP A 94 5.80 7.49 2.32
N ILE A 95 5.85 8.82 2.32
CA ILE A 95 6.17 9.60 3.53
C ILE A 95 5.20 9.25 4.66
N ARG A 96 3.87 9.32 4.42
CA ARG A 96 2.85 9.08 5.45
C ARG A 96 2.79 7.63 5.95
N LYS A 97 3.35 6.66 5.21
CA LYS A 97 3.51 5.28 5.69
C LYS A 97 4.60 5.14 6.76
N PHE A 98 5.61 6.00 6.74
CA PHE A 98 6.70 5.97 7.73
C PHE A 98 6.53 7.00 8.84
N THR A 99 5.95 8.18 8.56
CA THR A 99 5.74 9.23 9.57
C THR A 99 4.54 10.10 9.25
N LYS A 100 3.81 10.53 10.29
CA LYS A 100 2.73 11.53 10.18
C LYS A 100 3.24 12.96 10.37
N ASP A 101 4.51 13.13 10.75
CA ASP A 101 5.14 14.41 11.06
C ASP A 101 5.74 15.05 9.80
N ASN A 102 4.95 15.12 8.72
CA ASN A 102 5.35 15.81 7.50
C ASN A 102 4.24 16.73 6.98
N THR A 103 4.46 18.03 7.10
CA THR A 103 3.48 19.06 6.72
C THR A 103 3.13 19.03 5.23
N GLN A 104 4.08 18.75 4.33
CA GLN A 104 3.79 18.77 2.89
C GLN A 104 2.95 17.56 2.48
N ALA A 105 3.33 16.38 2.95
CA ALA A 105 2.56 15.16 2.69
C ALA A 105 1.14 15.24 3.29
N ASN A 106 0.99 15.84 4.47
CA ASN A 106 -0.32 16.05 5.09
C ASN A 106 -1.21 17.01 4.29
N LYS A 107 -0.65 18.08 3.68
CA LYS A 107 -1.44 18.95 2.77
C LYS A 107 -1.98 18.20 1.56
N ILE A 108 -1.19 17.29 0.99
CA ILE A 108 -1.63 16.45 -0.14
C ILE A 108 -2.72 15.47 0.32
N ALA A 109 -2.56 14.86 1.50
CA ALA A 109 -3.59 14.02 2.09
C ALA A 109 -4.91 14.78 2.32
N ASP A 110 -4.85 16.01 2.83
CA ASP A 110 -6.04 16.84 3.05
C ASP A 110 -6.77 17.15 1.73
N LYS A 111 -6.03 17.43 0.65
CA LYS A 111 -6.64 17.62 -0.68
C LYS A 111 -7.38 16.37 -1.12
N TRP A 112 -6.75 15.20 -1.04
CA TRP A 112 -7.37 13.93 -1.43
C TRP A 112 -8.55 13.55 -0.53
N ALA A 113 -8.43 13.76 0.78
CA ALA A 113 -9.52 13.53 1.74
C ALA A 113 -10.74 14.42 1.45
N LYS A 114 -10.54 15.68 1.03
CA LYS A 114 -11.64 16.57 0.59
C LYS A 114 -12.34 16.04 -0.65
N VAL A 115 -11.58 15.65 -1.67
CA VAL A 115 -12.12 15.09 -2.92
C VAL A 115 -12.95 13.83 -2.65
N ILE A 116 -12.39 12.91 -1.85
CA ILE A 116 -13.05 11.64 -1.55
C ILE A 116 -14.26 11.87 -0.63
N SER A 117 -14.15 12.70 0.41
CA SER A 117 -15.31 13.03 1.27
C SER A 117 -16.48 13.60 0.47
N ALA A 118 -16.20 14.52 -0.46
CA ALA A 118 -17.23 15.11 -1.29
C ALA A 118 -17.99 14.07 -2.14
N SER A 119 -17.29 13.03 -2.58
CA SER A 119 -17.89 11.93 -3.35
C SER A 119 -18.87 11.07 -2.55
N PHE A 120 -18.88 11.14 -1.20
CA PHE A 120 -19.78 10.37 -0.33
C PHE A 120 -20.84 11.22 0.39
N LEU A 121 -20.97 12.51 0.07
CA LEU A 121 -21.92 13.41 0.76
C LEU A 121 -23.37 12.94 0.67
N ASP A 122 -23.74 12.23 -0.39
CA ASP A 122 -25.11 11.73 -0.62
C ASP A 122 -25.37 10.36 0.02
N GLY A 123 -24.47 9.88 0.90
CA GLY A 123 -24.60 8.58 1.54
C GLY A 123 -24.06 7.40 0.71
N LYS A 124 -23.65 7.64 -0.54
CA LYS A 124 -23.04 6.67 -1.44
C LYS A 124 -22.03 7.37 -2.36
N TYR A 125 -21.13 6.58 -2.96
CA TYR A 125 -20.16 7.13 -3.91
C TYR A 125 -20.87 7.78 -5.11
N ASN A 126 -20.45 9.00 -5.42
CA ASN A 126 -20.92 9.82 -6.52
C ASN A 126 -19.71 10.29 -7.35
N HIS A 127 -19.52 9.67 -8.50
CA HIS A 127 -18.36 9.94 -9.36
C HIS A 127 -18.35 11.37 -9.92
N GLN A 128 -19.52 11.96 -10.19
CA GLN A 128 -19.57 13.34 -10.66
C GLN A 128 -19.09 14.32 -9.59
N LYS A 129 -19.45 14.08 -8.31
CA LYS A 129 -18.94 14.88 -7.19
C LYS A 129 -17.45 14.69 -6.99
N TYR A 130 -16.93 13.47 -7.19
CA TYR A 130 -15.49 13.20 -7.21
C TYR A 130 -14.78 14.07 -8.27
N ILE A 131 -15.21 14.01 -9.54
CA ILE A 131 -14.62 14.78 -10.65
C ILE A 131 -14.68 16.29 -10.37
N ASN A 132 -15.85 16.81 -9.99
CA ASN A 132 -16.04 18.24 -9.76
C ASN A 132 -15.14 18.72 -8.61
N THR A 133 -15.06 17.97 -7.52
CA THR A 133 -14.24 18.36 -6.36
C THR A 133 -12.75 18.22 -6.66
N TYR A 134 -12.37 17.20 -7.43
CA TYR A 134 -11.00 17.06 -7.94
C TYR A 134 -10.59 18.29 -8.74
N GLU A 135 -11.42 18.70 -9.72
CA GLU A 135 -11.14 19.87 -10.56
C GLU A 135 -11.02 21.16 -9.75
N LEU A 136 -11.87 21.34 -8.73
CA LEU A 136 -11.78 22.48 -7.81
C LEU A 136 -10.49 22.50 -6.98
N ASN A 137 -9.96 21.34 -6.58
CA ASN A 137 -8.78 21.27 -5.70
C ASN A 137 -7.45 21.22 -6.47
N PHE A 138 -7.47 20.69 -7.69
CA PHE A 138 -6.28 20.46 -8.51
C PHE A 138 -6.22 21.35 -9.76
N GLY A 139 -7.27 22.11 -10.05
CA GLY A 139 -7.34 23.04 -11.18
C GLY A 139 -7.50 22.38 -12.55
N ILE A 140 -7.58 21.03 -12.59
CA ILE A 140 -7.77 20.26 -13.82
C ILE A 140 -8.67 19.07 -13.56
N LYS A 141 -9.31 18.52 -14.60
CA LYS A 141 -10.06 17.26 -14.49
C LYS A 141 -9.12 16.07 -14.27
N PRO A 142 -9.57 15.02 -13.56
CA PRO A 142 -8.77 13.81 -13.41
C PRO A 142 -8.54 13.19 -14.78
N TYR A 143 -7.29 12.84 -15.07
CA TYR A 143 -6.88 12.25 -16.34
C TYR A 143 -5.93 11.08 -16.10
N GLY A 144 -6.19 9.99 -16.82
CA GLY A 144 -5.53 8.70 -16.66
C GLY A 144 -6.12 7.87 -15.49
N GLY A 145 -6.22 6.56 -15.70
CA GLY A 145 -7.08 5.67 -14.90
C GLY A 145 -6.87 5.77 -13.39
N ARG A 146 -5.61 5.93 -12.96
CA ARG A 146 -5.19 6.00 -11.54
C ARG A 146 -5.69 7.23 -10.78
N LEU A 147 -6.05 8.30 -11.50
CA LEU A 147 -6.60 9.53 -10.93
C LEU A 147 -8.12 9.60 -11.12
N ILE A 148 -8.69 8.77 -11.99
CA ILE A 148 -10.13 8.67 -12.23
C ILE A 148 -10.79 7.77 -11.19
N ASP A 149 -10.16 6.63 -10.90
CA ASP A 149 -10.57 5.69 -9.86
C ASP A 149 -9.60 5.81 -8.67
N PHE A 150 -10.12 6.17 -7.50
CA PHE A 150 -9.31 6.38 -6.31
C PHE A 150 -8.99 5.06 -5.59
N VAL A 151 -9.57 3.91 -5.96
CA VAL A 151 -9.32 2.61 -5.31
C VAL A 151 -7.97 2.04 -5.75
N SER A 152 -6.91 2.74 -5.39
CA SER A 152 -5.51 2.39 -5.61
C SER A 152 -4.73 2.42 -4.30
N PHE A 153 -3.62 1.69 -4.26
CA PHE A 153 -2.73 1.65 -3.10
C PHE A 153 -2.39 3.05 -2.57
N TYR A 154 -2.16 4.03 -3.47
CA TYR A 154 -1.73 5.36 -3.08
C TYR A 154 -2.80 6.12 -2.33
N GLN A 155 -3.94 6.41 -2.96
CA GLN A 155 -4.99 7.19 -2.31
C GLN A 155 -5.49 6.48 -1.05
N VAL A 156 -5.76 5.16 -1.12
CA VAL A 156 -6.29 4.39 0.02
C VAL A 156 -5.31 4.39 1.19
N SER A 157 -4.01 4.20 0.96
CA SER A 157 -3.01 4.27 2.03
C SER A 157 -2.81 5.69 2.55
N LEU A 158 -2.87 6.68 1.67
CA LEU A 158 -2.64 8.09 2.00
C LEU A 158 -3.67 8.61 2.98
N ILE A 159 -4.94 8.21 2.88
CA ILE A 159 -6.08 8.88 3.54
C ILE A 159 -6.66 8.12 4.75
N ALA A 160 -6.06 7.00 5.16
CA ALA A 160 -6.68 6.06 6.09
C ALA A 160 -7.12 6.65 7.45
N ASP A 161 -6.50 7.75 7.88
CA ASP A 161 -6.74 8.45 9.14
C ASP A 161 -7.36 9.85 8.96
N CYS A 162 -7.86 10.18 7.77
CA CYS A 162 -8.31 11.54 7.43
C CYS A 162 -9.83 11.78 7.56
N PHE A 163 -10.61 10.78 7.99
CA PHE A 163 -12.07 10.85 7.93
C PHE A 163 -12.74 10.80 9.30
N ILE A 164 -13.91 11.43 9.38
CA ILE A 164 -14.89 11.14 10.43
C ILE A 164 -15.50 9.76 10.21
N GLU A 165 -15.98 9.14 11.28
CA GLU A 165 -16.48 7.75 11.29
C GLU A 165 -17.51 7.46 10.19
N LYS A 166 -18.50 8.36 10.00
CA LYS A 166 -19.54 8.18 8.99
C LYS A 166 -18.97 8.09 7.57
N THR A 167 -18.07 8.99 7.21
CA THR A 167 -17.45 9.02 5.88
C THR A 167 -16.50 7.83 5.70
N GLU A 168 -15.73 7.51 6.74
CA GLU A 168 -14.84 6.35 6.75
C GLU A 168 -15.63 5.05 6.51
N SER A 169 -16.78 4.89 7.16
CA SER A 169 -17.62 3.70 7.04
C SER A 169 -18.13 3.47 5.61
N MET A 170 -18.62 4.52 4.96
CA MET A 170 -19.08 4.46 3.57
C MET A 170 -17.93 4.19 2.58
N LEU A 171 -16.79 4.84 2.80
CA LEU A 171 -15.57 4.61 2.02
C LEU A 171 -15.09 3.16 2.15
N PHE A 172 -15.08 2.62 3.36
CA PHE A 172 -14.67 1.25 3.65
C PHE A 172 -15.57 0.25 2.92
N ASP A 173 -16.89 0.43 2.99
CA ASP A 173 -17.86 -0.42 2.28
C ASP A 173 -17.68 -0.34 0.77
N TYR A 174 -17.40 0.86 0.24
CA TYR A 174 -17.14 1.04 -1.19
C TYR A 174 -15.87 0.29 -1.63
N ILE A 175 -14.78 0.38 -0.87
CA ILE A 175 -13.52 -0.32 -1.19
C ILE A 175 -13.70 -1.84 -1.10
N LEU A 176 -14.38 -2.34 -0.06
CA LEU A 176 -14.66 -3.77 0.10
C LEU A 176 -15.42 -4.34 -1.11
N ASN A 177 -16.38 -3.58 -1.62
CA ASN A 177 -17.25 -3.99 -2.73
C ASN A 177 -16.75 -3.53 -4.10
N HIS A 178 -15.54 -2.99 -4.19
CA HIS A 178 -14.98 -2.55 -5.46
C HIS A 178 -14.57 -3.76 -6.31
N ASN A 179 -15.17 -3.93 -7.49
CA ASN A 179 -15.00 -5.12 -8.35
C ASN A 179 -13.54 -5.46 -8.68
N ASN A 180 -12.68 -4.44 -8.70
CA ASN A 180 -11.29 -4.56 -9.10
C ASN A 180 -10.31 -4.69 -7.91
N GLY A 181 -10.81 -4.68 -6.68
CA GLY A 181 -9.95 -4.58 -5.51
C GLY A 181 -9.11 -3.29 -5.53
N ILE A 182 -7.98 -3.31 -4.82
CA ILE A 182 -7.06 -2.16 -4.74
C ILE A 182 -5.99 -2.27 -5.83
N TYR A 183 -5.98 -1.32 -6.76
CA TYR A 183 -4.97 -1.23 -7.81
C TYR A 183 -3.55 -1.06 -7.20
N TYR A 184 -2.51 -1.61 -7.85
CA TYR A 184 -1.13 -1.78 -7.35
C TYR A 184 -0.92 -2.80 -6.21
N ILE A 185 -2.01 -3.40 -5.72
CA ILE A 185 -1.96 -4.65 -4.95
C ILE A 185 -2.41 -5.81 -5.85
N TYR A 186 -3.49 -5.60 -6.59
CA TYR A 186 -3.91 -6.49 -7.66
C TYR A 186 -3.29 -6.04 -8.99
N ASP A 187 -2.75 -7.01 -9.74
CA ASP A 187 -2.24 -6.78 -11.09
C ASP A 187 -3.42 -6.81 -12.06
N HIS A 188 -3.69 -5.71 -12.76
CA HIS A 188 -4.71 -5.60 -13.82
C HIS A 188 -6.01 -6.39 -13.54
N PRO A 189 -6.72 -6.06 -12.45
CA PRO A 189 -7.93 -6.78 -12.06
C PRO A 189 -9.01 -6.72 -13.15
N ILE A 190 -9.51 -7.88 -13.56
CA ILE A 190 -10.57 -8.05 -14.58
C ILE A 190 -11.90 -8.37 -13.87
N GLY A 191 -12.32 -7.54 -12.90
CA GLY A 191 -13.63 -7.65 -12.25
C GLY A 191 -13.83 -8.80 -11.24
N GLU A 192 -12.79 -9.54 -10.86
CA GLU A 192 -12.87 -10.70 -9.95
C GLU A 192 -11.97 -10.57 -8.70
N ALA A 193 -11.76 -9.33 -8.26
CA ALA A 193 -10.83 -8.99 -7.18
C ALA A 193 -11.51 -8.24 -6.01
N GLN A 194 -12.83 -8.32 -5.91
CA GLN A 194 -13.61 -7.75 -4.82
C GLN A 194 -13.13 -8.27 -3.46
N ILE A 195 -12.86 -7.38 -2.51
CA ILE A 195 -12.25 -7.72 -1.22
C ILE A 195 -13.25 -8.36 -0.26
N SER A 196 -14.54 -8.11 -0.45
CA SER A 196 -15.59 -8.83 0.29
C SER A 196 -15.75 -10.30 -0.14
N VAL A 197 -15.06 -10.74 -1.20
CA VAL A 197 -15.05 -12.14 -1.66
C VAL A 197 -13.70 -12.76 -1.30
N LEU A 198 -13.75 -13.80 -0.45
CA LEU A 198 -12.55 -14.50 0.00
C LEU A 198 -11.89 -15.29 -1.15
N PRO A 199 -10.55 -15.38 -1.19
CA PRO A 199 -9.85 -16.26 -2.14
C PRO A 199 -10.25 -17.73 -1.92
N GLU A 200 -10.52 -18.44 -3.02
CA GLU A 200 -10.89 -19.87 -2.99
C GLU A 200 -9.77 -20.77 -2.42
N SER A 201 -8.52 -20.43 -2.72
CA SER A 201 -7.33 -21.14 -2.27
C SER A 201 -6.44 -20.20 -1.48
N PHE A 202 -6.14 -20.60 -0.24
CA PHE A 202 -5.22 -19.88 0.65
C PHE A 202 -3.77 -19.97 0.18
N ASN A 203 -3.36 -21.11 -0.37
CA ASN A 203 -2.01 -21.34 -0.89
C ASN A 203 -1.80 -20.77 -2.31
N SER A 204 -2.14 -19.50 -2.51
CA SER A 204 -2.14 -18.85 -3.82
C SER A 204 -1.60 -17.42 -3.79
N LYS A 205 -1.10 -16.96 -4.96
CA LYS A 205 -0.73 -15.55 -5.15
C LYS A 205 -1.92 -14.59 -4.95
N LYS A 206 -3.13 -15.03 -5.31
CA LYS A 206 -4.36 -14.27 -5.09
C LYS A 206 -4.61 -14.03 -3.61
N ALA A 207 -4.44 -15.06 -2.78
CA ALA A 207 -4.51 -14.92 -1.32
C ALA A 207 -3.44 -14.01 -0.73
N SER A 208 -2.18 -14.09 -1.20
CA SER A 208 -1.11 -13.19 -0.71
C SER A 208 -1.41 -11.71 -1.03
N LYS A 209 -1.95 -11.42 -2.22
CA LYS A 209 -2.39 -10.09 -2.62
C LYS A 209 -3.61 -9.62 -1.82
N TYR A 210 -4.57 -10.53 -1.61
CA TYR A 210 -5.74 -10.28 -0.76
C TYR A 210 -5.32 -9.84 0.64
N ILE A 211 -4.43 -10.59 1.29
CA ILE A 211 -3.85 -10.22 2.60
C ILE A 211 -3.18 -8.83 2.51
N GLY A 212 -2.48 -8.53 1.42
CA GLY A 212 -1.92 -7.19 1.16
C GLY A 212 -2.96 -6.07 1.13
N ALA A 213 -4.14 -6.32 0.57
CA ALA A 213 -5.24 -5.36 0.57
C ALA A 213 -5.84 -5.19 1.97
N ILE A 214 -5.98 -6.28 2.73
CA ILE A 214 -6.43 -6.23 4.12
C ILE A 214 -5.44 -5.49 5.00
N GLU A 215 -4.13 -5.65 4.81
CA GLU A 215 -3.08 -4.89 5.51
C GLU A 215 -3.24 -3.36 5.31
N VAL A 216 -3.67 -2.92 4.12
CA VAL A 216 -4.01 -1.51 3.89
C VAL A 216 -5.30 -1.12 4.61
N LEU A 217 -6.35 -1.93 4.50
CA LEU A 217 -7.64 -1.66 5.16
C LEU A 217 -7.55 -1.67 6.69
N ALA A 218 -6.64 -2.43 7.28
CA ALA A 218 -6.39 -2.45 8.73
C ALA A 218 -5.91 -1.09 9.27
N SER A 219 -5.52 -0.15 8.41
CA SER A 219 -5.19 1.23 8.80
C SER A 219 -6.43 2.08 9.08
N TYR A 220 -7.62 1.66 8.63
CA TYR A 220 -8.90 2.34 8.88
C TYR A 220 -9.53 1.84 10.19
N ARG A 221 -9.00 2.37 11.31
CA ARG A 221 -9.25 1.83 12.65
C ARG A 221 -10.72 1.83 13.07
N ARG A 222 -11.57 2.73 12.58
CA ARG A 222 -12.96 2.85 13.04
C ARG A 222 -13.89 1.82 12.37
N ASN A 223 -13.44 1.16 11.31
CA ASN A 223 -14.24 0.20 10.54
C ASN A 223 -13.60 -1.19 10.47
N ILE A 224 -12.56 -1.43 11.25
CA ILE A 224 -11.79 -2.67 11.25
C ILE A 224 -12.64 -3.90 11.67
N TYR A 225 -13.69 -3.69 12.47
CA TYR A 225 -14.66 -4.73 12.84
C TYR A 225 -15.35 -5.37 11.62
N LYS A 226 -15.44 -4.64 10.49
CA LYS A 226 -16.00 -5.18 9.23
C LYS A 226 -15.12 -6.26 8.61
N LEU A 227 -13.89 -6.45 9.10
CA LEU A 227 -12.96 -7.49 8.65
C LEU A 227 -13.06 -8.79 9.46
N GLN A 228 -14.09 -8.97 10.29
CA GLN A 228 -14.27 -10.21 11.07
C GLN A 228 -14.25 -11.47 10.19
N PHE A 229 -14.90 -11.43 9.03
CA PHE A 229 -14.91 -12.55 8.09
C PHE A 229 -13.51 -12.94 7.59
N VAL A 230 -12.56 -12.00 7.58
CA VAL A 230 -11.16 -12.26 7.24
C VAL A 230 -10.44 -12.97 8.38
N ILE A 231 -10.71 -12.58 9.63
CA ILE A 231 -10.18 -13.28 10.80
C ILE A 231 -10.62 -14.74 10.77
N ASP A 232 -11.92 -14.97 10.57
CA ASP A 232 -12.49 -16.33 10.53
C ASP A 232 -11.87 -17.14 9.39
N TRP A 233 -11.70 -16.54 8.21
CA TRP A 233 -11.03 -17.18 7.08
C TRP A 233 -9.57 -17.54 7.38
N LEU A 234 -8.80 -16.64 7.99
CA LEU A 234 -7.40 -16.92 8.35
C LEU A 234 -7.31 -18.04 9.38
N GLU A 235 -8.11 -18.00 10.45
CA GLU A 235 -8.11 -19.05 11.48
C GLU A 235 -8.46 -20.43 10.91
N ASN A 236 -9.42 -20.50 9.98
CA ASN A 236 -9.80 -21.75 9.31
C ASN A 236 -8.74 -22.30 8.32
N ASN A 237 -7.73 -21.50 7.96
CA ASN A 237 -6.64 -21.91 7.07
C ASN A 237 -5.35 -22.26 7.81
N LYS A 238 -5.40 -22.39 9.15
CA LYS A 238 -4.30 -22.96 9.93
C LYS A 238 -4.09 -24.44 9.58
N ASN A 239 -2.84 -24.86 9.61
CA ASN A 239 -2.50 -26.28 9.54
C ASN A 239 -2.64 -26.96 10.92
N GLU A 240 -2.28 -28.24 10.99
CA GLU A 240 -2.37 -29.06 12.23
C GLU A 240 -1.54 -28.50 13.40
N ASN A 241 -0.50 -27.71 13.13
CA ASN A 241 0.33 -27.06 14.14
C ASN A 241 -0.21 -25.68 14.56
N GLY A 242 -1.32 -25.21 13.97
CA GLY A 242 -1.85 -23.88 14.21
C GLY A 242 -1.09 -22.76 13.46
N GLU A 243 -0.27 -23.13 12.46
CA GLU A 243 0.56 -22.24 11.65
C GLU A 243 -0.02 -22.07 10.25
N TRP A 244 0.51 -21.13 9.47
CA TRP A 244 0.07 -20.87 8.10
C TRP A 244 1.18 -21.13 7.09
N ASP A 245 0.82 -21.82 6.02
CA ASP A 245 1.68 -22.01 4.85
C ASP A 245 0.90 -21.65 3.56
N MET A 246 1.28 -20.53 2.93
CA MET A 246 0.66 -20.08 1.68
C MET A 246 1.24 -20.75 0.42
N GLY A 247 2.12 -21.74 0.57
CA GLY A 247 2.72 -22.48 -0.54
C GLY A 247 3.87 -21.76 -1.24
N SER A 248 4.74 -22.52 -1.92
CA SER A 248 5.98 -21.98 -2.51
C SER A 248 5.75 -20.92 -3.60
N SER A 249 4.57 -20.91 -4.23
CA SER A 249 4.22 -20.05 -5.36
C SER A 249 4.06 -18.58 -4.99
N VAL A 250 3.87 -18.24 -3.71
CA VAL A 250 3.65 -16.84 -3.26
C VAL A 250 4.94 -16.03 -3.14
N LYS A 251 6.10 -16.62 -3.45
CA LYS A 251 7.36 -15.91 -3.53
C LYS A 251 7.29 -14.84 -4.62
N ASP A 252 7.24 -13.57 -4.20
CA ASP A 252 7.07 -12.41 -5.08
C ASP A 252 8.15 -11.34 -4.89
N PHE A 253 9.09 -11.56 -3.96
CA PHE A 253 10.18 -10.64 -3.60
C PHE A 253 9.71 -9.28 -3.05
N ILE A 254 8.42 -9.15 -2.75
CA ILE A 254 7.82 -8.00 -2.08
C ILE A 254 7.38 -8.41 -0.68
N TYR A 255 6.34 -9.24 -0.58
CA TYR A 255 5.84 -9.76 0.68
C TYR A 255 6.69 -10.93 1.18
N PHE A 256 7.15 -11.78 0.26
CA PHE A 256 7.90 -12.99 0.61
C PHE A 256 9.13 -13.19 -0.26
N PRO A 257 10.20 -13.80 0.27
CA PRO A 257 10.34 -14.35 1.64
C PRO A 257 10.55 -13.27 2.71
N LEU A 258 10.61 -13.59 3.99
CA LEU A 258 11.11 -12.68 5.05
C LEU A 258 12.44 -13.20 5.61
N SER A 259 12.50 -14.50 5.85
CA SER A 259 13.70 -15.25 6.22
C SER A 259 14.67 -15.42 5.05
N ASP A 260 15.94 -15.74 5.34
CA ASP A 260 16.96 -15.96 4.30
C ASP A 260 16.70 -17.22 3.43
N GLY A 261 15.90 -18.16 3.95
CA GLY A 261 15.45 -19.38 3.27
C GLY A 261 14.02 -19.28 2.72
N TRP A 262 13.68 -20.18 1.79
CA TRP A 262 12.30 -20.36 1.30
C TRP A 262 11.94 -21.84 1.12
N ASN A 263 12.49 -22.69 2.00
CA ASN A 263 12.03 -24.07 2.14
C ASN A 263 10.68 -24.09 2.90
N LYS A 264 10.12 -25.29 3.14
CA LYS A 264 8.81 -25.40 3.82
C LYS A 264 8.82 -24.73 5.20
N GLU A 265 9.81 -25.04 6.02
CA GLU A 265 9.94 -24.52 7.38
C GLU A 265 10.07 -23.00 7.42
N SER A 266 10.99 -22.41 6.65
CA SER A 266 11.14 -20.95 6.60
C SER A 266 9.88 -20.24 6.06
N ARG A 267 9.20 -20.85 5.09
CA ARG A 267 7.97 -20.30 4.52
C ARG A 267 6.83 -20.28 5.53
N GLU A 268 6.65 -21.36 6.26
CA GLU A 268 5.63 -21.49 7.31
C GLU A 268 5.85 -20.45 8.41
N ILE A 269 7.10 -20.25 8.85
CA ILE A 269 7.49 -19.19 9.79
C ILE A 269 7.15 -17.80 9.22
N ASP A 270 7.55 -17.51 7.98
CA ASP A 270 7.33 -16.19 7.36
C ASP A 270 5.84 -15.88 7.17
N CYS A 271 5.06 -16.85 6.67
CA CYS A 271 3.61 -16.73 6.49
C CYS A 271 2.92 -16.53 7.85
N THR A 272 3.28 -17.33 8.84
CA THR A 272 2.75 -17.23 10.21
C THR A 272 3.07 -15.88 10.83
N TYR A 273 4.29 -15.37 10.68
CA TYR A 273 4.65 -14.04 11.15
C TYR A 273 3.78 -12.95 10.53
N ARG A 274 3.68 -12.92 9.19
CA ARG A 274 2.89 -11.89 8.47
C ARG A 274 1.43 -11.91 8.92
N ILE A 275 0.83 -13.09 8.99
CA ILE A 275 -0.59 -13.25 9.37
C ILE A 275 -0.81 -12.88 10.83
N ASN A 276 0.08 -13.25 11.74
CA ASN A 276 -0.03 -12.84 13.14
C ASN A 276 0.09 -11.32 13.31
N VAL A 277 0.98 -10.66 12.58
CA VAL A 277 1.07 -9.18 12.59
C VAL A 277 -0.26 -8.57 12.12
N LEU A 278 -0.84 -9.09 11.04
CA LEU A 278 -2.14 -8.64 10.55
C LEU A 278 -3.26 -8.89 11.57
N LEU A 279 -3.38 -10.10 12.11
CA LEU A 279 -4.41 -10.43 13.11
C LEU A 279 -4.30 -9.56 14.35
N ASN A 280 -3.09 -9.31 14.83
CA ASN A 280 -2.86 -8.38 15.95
C ASN A 280 -3.30 -6.97 15.59
N SER A 281 -3.06 -6.51 14.36
CA SER A 281 -3.53 -5.20 13.91
C SER A 281 -5.06 -5.09 13.83
N ILE A 282 -5.78 -6.18 13.57
CA ILE A 282 -7.24 -6.20 13.45
C ILE A 282 -7.91 -6.40 14.81
N ARG A 283 -7.32 -7.21 15.69
CA ARG A 283 -7.87 -7.58 17.00
C ARG A 283 -7.57 -6.58 18.13
N ASN A 284 -6.45 -5.85 18.07
CA ASN A 284 -6.03 -4.94 19.16
C ASN A 284 -6.67 -3.54 19.06
N THR A 285 -7.98 -3.49 18.83
CA THR A 285 -8.79 -2.26 18.76
C THR A 285 -10.05 -2.43 19.59
#